data_AF-A0A5E5QFK0-F1
#
_entry.id   AF-A0A5E5QFK0-F1
#
_cell.length_a   1.000
_cell.length_b   1.000
_cell.length_c   1.000
_cell.angle_alpha   90.00
_cell.angle_beta   90.00
_cell.angle_gamma   90.00
#
_symmetry.space_group_name_H-M   'P 1'
#
loop_
_entity.id
_entity.type
_entity.pdbx_description
1 polymer ?
#
loop_
_entity_poly.entity_id
_entity_poly.type
_entity_poly.pdbx_seq_one_letter_code
_entity_poly.pdbx_strand_id
1 'polypeptide(L)' 'MTNTTQRKERINFTIEQKLDYAKLMVNENYTNKKIMAILGAGPSAVTK' A
#
# COMPACT_ATOMS: atom_id res chain seq x y z
N MET A 1 16.34 -20.40 12.97
CA MET A 1 16.03 -19.52 11.83
C MET A 1 15.71 -18.14 12.38
N THR A 2 16.52 -17.13 12.07
CA THR A 2 16.47 -15.79 12.67
C THR A 2 15.26 -15.01 12.17
N ASN A 3 14.28 -14.75 13.05
CA ASN A 3 13.21 -13.77 12.82
C ASN A 3 13.80 -12.36 12.94
N THR A 4 14.44 -11.88 11.88
CA THR A 4 14.81 -10.47 11.75
C THR A 4 13.60 -9.75 11.16
N THR A 5 12.80 -9.12 12.01
CA THR A 5 11.75 -8.18 11.60
C THR A 5 12.43 -6.96 10.96
N GLN A 6 12.86 -7.08 9.70
CA GLN A 6 13.37 -5.94 8.94
C GLN A 6 12.20 -5.00 8.68
N ARG A 7 12.20 -3.88 9.39
CA ARG A 7 11.23 -2.81 9.17
C ARG A 7 11.40 -2.31 7.74
N LYS A 8 10.35 -2.43 6.93
CA LYS A 8 10.35 -1.89 5.57
C LYS A 8 10.69 -0.40 5.60
N GLU A 9 11.52 0.02 4.66
CA GLU A 9 11.83 1.43 4.50
C GLU A 9 10.56 2.23 4.25
N ARG A 10 10.51 3.43 4.84
CA ARG A 10 9.37 4.31 4.69
C ARG A 10 9.46 5.01 3.34
N ILE A 11 8.60 4.60 2.40
CA ILE A 11 8.49 5.25 1.10
C ILE A 11 7.52 6.43 1.23
N ASN A 12 7.93 7.61 0.74
CA ASN A 12 7.07 8.77 0.63
C ASN A 12 6.41 8.78 -0.75
N PHE A 13 5.08 8.65 -0.80
CA PHE A 13 4.34 8.74 -2.05
C PHE A 13 4.03 10.18 -2.42
N THR A 14 4.17 10.52 -3.70
CA THR A 14 3.73 11.79 -4.27
C THR A 14 2.20 11.90 -4.21
N ILE A 15 1.68 13.12 -4.42
CA ILE A 15 0.22 13.34 -4.47
C ILE A 15 -0.39 12.57 -5.64
N GLU A 16 0.26 12.56 -6.80
CA GLU A 16 -0.19 11.85 -8.00
C GLU A 16 -0.32 10.34 -7.76
N GLN A 17 0.68 9.72 -7.11
CA GLN A 17 0.63 8.30 -6.76
C GLN A 17 -0.54 7.95 -5.83
N LYS A 18 -0.92 8.87 -4.93
CA LYS A 18 -2.09 8.70 -4.07
C LYS A 18 -3.40 8.84 -4.84
N LEU A 19 -3.46 9.74 -5.82
CA LEU A 19 -4.63 9.92 -6.68
C LEU A 19 -4.84 8.71 -7.58
N ASP A 20 -3.77 8.14 -8.13
CA ASP A 20 -3.88 6.92 -8.94
C ASP A 20 -4.32 5.72 -8.11
N TYR A 21 -3.83 5.59 -6.88
CA TYR A 21 -4.36 4.63 -5.91
C TYR A 21 -5.88 4.81 -5.69
N ALA A 22 -6.34 6.04 -5.49
CA ALA A 22 -7.77 6.33 -5.31
C ALA A 22 -8.61 5.97 -6.55
N LYS A 23 -8.10 6.21 -7.77
CA LYS A 23 -8.77 5.81 -9.01
C LYS A 23 -8.93 4.30 -9.10
N LEU A 24 -7.91 3.51 -8.72
CA LEU A 24 -7.99 2.04 -8.73
C LEU A 24 -9.07 1.52 -7.77
N MET A 25 -9.23 2.15 -6.60
CA MET A 25 -10.29 1.77 -5.66
C MET A 25 -11.69 2.07 -6.19
N VAL A 26 -11.87 3.23 -6.82
CA VAL A 26 -13.18 3.70 -7.30
C VAL A 26 -13.59 3.02 -8.60
N ASN A 27 -12.68 2.92 -9.57
CA ASN A 27 -13.00 2.48 -10.92
C ASN A 27 -12.87 0.96 -11.10
N GLU A 28 -11.94 0.33 -10.39
CA GLU A 28 -11.62 -1.09 -10.57
C GLU A 28 -12.04 -1.96 -9.37
N ASN A 29 -12.79 -1.39 -8.42
CA ASN A 29 -13.22 -2.04 -7.17
C ASN A 29 -12.06 -2.67 -6.38
N TYR A 30 -10.86 -2.09 -6.45
CA TYR A 30 -9.74 -2.60 -5.68
C TYR A 30 -9.98 -2.38 -4.19
N THR A 31 -9.89 -3.47 -3.43
CA THR A 31 -9.93 -3.42 -1.97
C THR A 31 -8.55 -3.12 -1.40
N ASN A 32 -8.51 -2.52 -0.22
CA ASN A 32 -7.27 -2.33 0.54
C ASN A 32 -6.46 -3.63 0.68
N LYS A 33 -7.13 -4.78 0.85
CA LYS A 33 -6.50 -6.11 0.91
C LYS A 33 -5.78 -6.47 -0.39
N LYS A 34 -6.43 -6.25 -1.53
CA LYS A 34 -5.83 -6.54 -2.85
C LYS A 34 -4.62 -5.64 -3.11
N ILE A 35 -4.70 -4.37 -2.70
CA ILE A 35 -3.57 -3.45 -2.84
C ILE A 35 -2.40 -3.85 -1.93
N MET A 36 -2.67 -4.21 -0.67
CA MET A 36 -1.64 -4.71 0.24
C MET A 36 -0.93 -5.95 -0.33
N ALA A 37 -1.67 -6.84 -1.01
CA ALA A 37 -1.10 -8.03 -1.64
C ALA A 37 -0.22 -7.70 -2.86
N ILE A 38 -0.64 -6.75 -3.71
CA ILE A 38 0.09 -6.38 -4.93
C ILE A 38 1.36 -5.58 -4.60
N LEU A 39 1.24 -4.61 -3.69
CA LEU A 39 2.33 -3.69 -3.36
C LEU A 39 3.19 -4.17 -2.19
N GLY A 40 2.80 -5.26 -1.53
CA GLY A 40 3.41 -5.70 -0.27
C GLY A 40 3.31 -4.63 0.82
N ALA A 41 2.35 -3.70 0.73
CA ALA A 41 2.22 -2.60 1.66
C ALA A 41 1.61 -3.07 2.99
N GLY A 42 2.06 -2.49 4.09
CA GLY A 42 1.45 -2.72 5.40
C GLY A 42 0.14 -1.93 5.56
N PRO A 43 -0.74 -2.31 6.52
CA PRO A 43 -2.02 -1.64 6.75
C PRO A 43 -1.88 -0.14 7.01
N SER A 44 -0.83 0.29 7.72
CA SER A 44 -0.57 1.71 8.02
C SER A 44 -0.24 2.58 6.80
N ALA A 45 0.10 1.96 5.66
CA ALA A 45 0.38 2.66 4.41
C ALA A 45 -0.88 2.81 3.53
N VAL A 46 -1.87 1.94 3.74
CA VAL A 46 -3.09 1.83 2.93
C VAL A 46 -4.30 2.43 3.66
N THR A 47 -4.34 2.28 4.98
CA THR A 47 -5.39 2.81 5.85
C THR A 47 -4.82 3.95 6.67
N LYS A 48 -5.43 5.15 6.57
CA LYS A 48 -5.11 6.32 7.37
C LYS A 48 -6.38 6.87 8.00
#